data_AF-A0AAE4V5B0-F1
#
_entry.id   AF-A0AAE4V5B0-F1
#
_cell.length_a   1.000
_cell.length_b   1.000
_cell.length_c   1.000
_cell.angle_alpha   90.00
_cell.angle_beta   90.00
_cell.angle_gamma   90.00
#
_symmetry.space_group_name_H-M   'P 1'
#
loop_
_entity.id
_entity.type
_entity.pdbx_description
1 polymer ?
#
loop_
_entity_poly.entity_id
_entity_poly.type
_entity_poly.pdbx_seq_one_letter_code
_entity_poly.pdbx_strand_id
1 'polypeptide(L)'
;MPFRVLRRAAVVLAFCGVVAGIGGPAASAEQEGRPLQPIVEAVALRLTTADTVAASKWRSNAPIDDPAREEQVLASVTAQALDEGLDAARVHQIFRDQIEANKDVQRALFAWWSVSPGSAPAIGPDLSQVRPVIDRQNTRILDQMQEQKAVLAGTGCLPALLDAAGAVGQTLGPLHQATLARALVSLCGPVAP
;
A
#
# COMPACT_ATOMS: atom_id res chain seq x y z
N MET A 1 83.69 -36.16 23.35
CA MET A 1 83.99 -35.48 22.06
C MET A 1 82.78 -35.66 21.14
N PRO A 2 82.39 -34.72 20.26
CA PRO A 2 82.33 -33.26 20.38
C PRO A 2 80.96 -32.66 19.95
N PHE A 3 80.67 -31.45 20.47
CA PHE A 3 80.17 -30.25 19.77
C PHE A 3 78.94 -30.30 18.84
N ARG A 4 77.87 -29.59 19.24
CA ARG A 4 77.35 -28.29 18.70
C ARG A 4 76.65 -28.44 17.33
N VAL A 5 75.52 -27.78 17.03
CA VAL A 5 75.44 -26.34 16.74
C VAL A 5 73.98 -25.91 16.50
N LEU A 6 73.58 -24.84 17.20
CA LEU A 6 72.69 -23.69 16.90
C LEU A 6 71.27 -23.94 16.35
N ARG A 7 70.20 -23.58 17.08
CA ARG A 7 69.65 -22.21 17.35
C ARG A 7 69.30 -21.41 16.08
N ARG A 8 67.99 -21.19 15.87
CA ARG A 8 67.40 -19.86 15.57
C ARG A 8 66.01 -19.73 16.24
N ALA A 9 65.89 -18.72 17.10
CA ALA A 9 64.64 -18.09 17.56
C ALA A 9 64.04 -17.26 16.39
N ALA A 10 62.88 -16.62 16.39
CA ALA A 10 61.80 -16.24 17.31
C ALA A 10 60.57 -16.02 16.37
N VAL A 11 59.32 -15.80 16.77
CA VAL A 11 58.78 -14.57 17.39
C VAL A 11 57.30 -14.88 17.66
N VAL A 12 56.86 -14.62 18.90
CA VAL A 12 55.45 -14.60 19.30
C VAL A 12 54.87 -13.24 18.92
N LEU A 13 53.74 -13.22 18.21
CA LEU A 13 52.88 -12.05 18.07
C LEU A 13 51.50 -12.42 18.60
N ALA A 14 51.22 -11.95 19.81
CA ALA A 14 49.91 -11.94 20.42
C ALA A 14 49.11 -10.76 19.83
N PHE A 15 47.89 -11.01 19.37
CA PHE A 15 46.92 -9.95 19.07
C PHE A 15 45.66 -10.16 19.92
N CYS A 16 45.46 -9.23 20.84
CA CYS A 16 44.26 -9.08 21.67
C CYS A 16 43.05 -8.67 20.82
N GLY A 17 41.85 -9.08 21.28
CA GLY A 17 40.77 -8.11 21.44
C GLY A 17 39.49 -8.32 20.63
N VAL A 18 38.55 -9.05 21.24
CA VAL A 18 37.10 -8.75 21.42
C VAL A 18 36.23 -8.41 20.19
N VAL A 19 35.21 -9.26 20.01
CA VAL A 19 34.03 -9.15 19.15
C VAL A 19 32.98 -8.22 19.80
N ALA A 20 32.45 -7.24 19.05
CA ALA A 20 31.08 -6.71 19.21
C ALA A 20 30.76 -5.66 18.13
N GLY A 21 30.55 -6.10 16.89
CA GLY A 21 29.86 -5.28 15.88
C GLY A 21 28.38 -5.62 15.89
N ILE A 22 27.57 -4.89 16.67
CA ILE A 22 26.10 -4.95 16.56
C ILE A 22 25.72 -4.15 15.33
N GLY A 23 25.85 -4.76 14.16
CA GLY A 23 25.19 -4.29 12.94
C GLY A 23 23.71 -4.64 13.06
N GLY A 24 22.91 -3.74 13.65
CA GLY A 24 21.46 -3.82 13.54
C GLY A 24 21.04 -3.67 12.06
N PRO A 25 19.92 -4.27 11.63
CA PRO A 25 19.47 -4.13 10.25
C PRO A 25 19.15 -2.66 9.98
N ALA A 26 19.90 -2.05 9.06
CA ALA A 26 19.57 -0.77 8.46
C ALA A 26 18.36 -0.95 7.53
N ALA A 27 17.17 -1.00 8.12
CA ALA A 27 15.89 -1.02 7.42
C ALA A 27 14.96 0.00 8.09
N SER A 28 15.33 1.28 8.11
CA SER A 28 14.46 2.36 8.63
C SER A 28 14.74 3.75 8.07
N ALA A 29 15.89 3.99 7.41
CA ALA A 29 16.25 5.35 6.95
C ALA A 29 15.51 5.81 5.68
N GLU A 30 14.99 4.91 4.83
CA GLU A 30 14.16 5.32 3.68
C GLU A 30 12.74 5.73 4.09
N GLN A 31 12.27 5.30 5.27
CA GLN A 31 10.92 5.62 5.77
C GLN A 31 10.81 7.00 6.43
N GLU A 32 11.94 7.66 6.71
CA GLU A 32 11.96 9.02 7.26
C GLU A 32 11.63 10.10 6.21
N GLY A 33 11.72 9.79 4.90
CA GLY A 33 11.53 10.79 3.84
C GLY A 33 10.08 11.04 3.41
N ARG A 34 9.20 10.04 3.50
CA ARG A 34 7.81 10.11 2.98
C ARG A 34 6.79 9.54 3.97
N PRO A 35 6.30 10.33 4.94
CA PRO A 35 5.41 9.83 5.99
C PRO A 35 4.09 9.25 5.44
N LEU A 36 3.60 9.75 4.31
CA LEU A 36 2.36 9.28 3.69
C LEU A 36 2.58 8.18 2.63
N GLN A 37 3.82 7.73 2.39
CA GLN A 37 4.07 6.66 1.42
C GLN A 37 3.34 5.36 1.79
N PRO A 38 3.33 4.87 3.05
CA PRO A 38 2.67 3.61 3.37
C PRO A 38 1.14 3.64 3.19
N ILE A 39 0.46 4.77 3.48
CA ILE A 39 -0.98 4.90 3.20
C ILE A 39 -1.27 4.93 1.70
N VAL A 40 -0.43 5.61 0.92
CA VAL A 40 -0.58 5.65 -0.55
C VAL A 40 -0.34 4.28 -1.17
N GLU A 41 0.65 3.52 -0.69
CA GLU A 41 0.88 2.13 -1.11
C GLU A 41 -0.33 1.24 -0.83
N ALA A 42 -0.94 1.35 0.35
CA ALA A 42 -2.13 0.59 0.70
C ALA A 42 -3.34 0.96 -0.18
N VAL A 43 -3.56 2.25 -0.44
CA VAL A 43 -4.60 2.71 -1.36
C VAL A 43 -4.35 2.21 -2.78
N ALA A 44 -3.10 2.27 -3.27
CA ALA A 44 -2.73 1.80 -4.60
C ALA A 44 -2.93 0.29 -4.74
N LEU A 45 -2.51 -0.51 -3.76
CA LEU A 45 -2.73 -1.97 -3.74
C LEU A 45 -4.21 -2.33 -3.68
N ARG A 46 -5.03 -1.53 -2.98
CA ARG A 46 -6.48 -1.70 -3.01
C ARG A 46 -7.06 -1.35 -4.37
N LEU A 47 -6.56 -0.28 -5.01
CA LEU A 47 -7.00 0.16 -6.33
C LEU A 47 -6.71 -0.91 -7.41
N THR A 48 -5.55 -1.57 -7.38
CA THR A 48 -5.20 -2.63 -8.35
C THR A 48 -6.08 -3.87 -8.28
N THR A 49 -6.83 -4.07 -7.19
CA THR A 49 -7.85 -5.13 -7.13
C THR A 49 -8.97 -4.93 -8.15
N ALA A 50 -9.12 -3.71 -8.70
CA ALA A 50 -10.06 -3.40 -9.77
C ALA A 50 -9.89 -4.30 -10.99
N ASP A 51 -8.68 -4.74 -11.32
CA ASP A 51 -8.41 -5.62 -12.46
C ASP A 51 -9.13 -6.97 -12.30
N THR A 52 -8.93 -7.60 -11.14
CA THR A 52 -9.56 -8.87 -10.78
C THR A 52 -11.07 -8.73 -10.67
N VAL A 53 -11.55 -7.63 -10.08
CA VAL A 53 -12.99 -7.34 -9.95
C VAL A 53 -13.63 -7.15 -11.33
N ALA A 54 -12.99 -6.36 -12.20
CA ALA A 54 -13.44 -6.13 -13.56
C ALA A 54 -13.49 -7.44 -14.34
N ALA A 55 -12.44 -8.25 -14.29
CA ALA A 55 -12.38 -9.54 -14.99
C ALA A 55 -13.50 -10.49 -14.55
N SER A 56 -13.76 -10.56 -13.25
CA SER A 56 -14.83 -11.37 -12.68
C SER A 56 -16.21 -10.88 -13.14
N LYS A 57 -16.46 -9.57 -13.05
CA LYS A 57 -17.74 -8.97 -13.46
C LYS A 57 -18.00 -9.06 -14.95
N TRP A 58 -16.96 -8.84 -15.77
CA TRP A 58 -17.05 -8.98 -17.22
C TRP A 58 -17.49 -10.40 -17.61
N ARG A 59 -16.91 -11.42 -16.98
CA ARG A 59 -17.22 -12.82 -17.30
C ARG A 59 -18.53 -13.33 -16.73
N SER A 60 -18.97 -12.78 -15.61
CA SER A 60 -20.28 -13.09 -15.02
C SER A 60 -21.41 -12.18 -15.51
N ASN A 61 -21.12 -11.22 -16.40
CA ASN A 61 -22.04 -10.18 -16.84
C ASN A 61 -22.69 -9.40 -15.68
N ALA A 62 -21.93 -9.20 -14.59
CA ALA A 62 -22.37 -8.47 -13.41
C ALA A 62 -22.11 -6.96 -13.57
N PRO A 63 -22.97 -6.09 -12.98
CA PRO A 63 -22.81 -4.66 -13.07
C PRO A 63 -21.58 -4.14 -12.29
N ILE A 64 -20.97 -3.07 -12.79
CA ILE A 64 -19.88 -2.36 -12.08
C ILE A 64 -20.42 -1.68 -10.82
N ASP A 65 -21.52 -0.94 -10.95
CA ASP A 65 -22.19 -0.29 -9.83
C ASP A 65 -23.02 -1.31 -9.06
N ASP A 66 -22.76 -1.41 -7.76
CA ASP A 66 -23.48 -2.28 -6.82
C ASP A 66 -23.70 -1.52 -5.50
N PRO A 67 -24.69 -0.61 -5.44
CA PRO A 67 -24.88 0.27 -4.29
C PRO A 67 -25.06 -0.47 -2.97
N ALA A 68 -25.70 -1.64 -2.99
CA ALA A 68 -25.89 -2.45 -1.79
C ALA A 68 -24.56 -3.00 -1.27
N ARG A 69 -23.69 -3.49 -2.16
CA ARG A 69 -22.35 -3.95 -1.79
C ARG A 69 -21.43 -2.80 -1.38
N GLU A 70 -21.50 -1.66 -2.07
CA GLU A 70 -20.75 -0.45 -1.73
C GLU A 70 -21.09 0.01 -0.30
N GLU A 71 -22.37 0.04 0.06
CA GLU A 71 -22.83 0.40 1.40
C GLU A 71 -22.31 -0.58 2.46
N GLN A 72 -22.32 -1.89 2.18
CA GLN A 72 -21.73 -2.88 3.09
C GLN A 72 -20.24 -2.62 3.37
N VAL A 73 -19.48 -2.25 2.33
CA VAL A 73 -18.06 -1.92 2.48
C VAL A 73 -17.90 -0.66 3.32
N LEU A 74 -18.67 0.39 3.02
CA LEU A 74 -18.65 1.67 3.75
C LEU A 74 -19.02 1.47 5.22
N ALA A 75 -20.11 0.76 5.51
CA ALA A 75 -20.52 0.44 6.87
C ALA A 75 -19.41 -0.32 7.64
N SER A 76 -18.79 -1.31 7.00
CA SER A 76 -17.72 -2.09 7.61
C SER A 76 -16.50 -1.23 7.98
N VAL A 77 -16.02 -0.37 7.07
CA VAL A 77 -14.85 0.47 7.37
C VAL A 77 -15.17 1.56 8.38
N THR A 78 -16.40 2.09 8.40
CA THR A 78 -16.81 3.05 9.42
C THR A 78 -16.94 2.44 10.81
N ALA A 79 -17.35 1.16 10.90
CA ALA A 79 -17.38 0.45 12.17
C ALA A 79 -15.95 0.25 12.72
N GLN A 80 -15.03 -0.22 11.87
CA GLN A 80 -13.61 -0.38 12.23
C GLN A 80 -12.96 0.94 12.63
N ALA A 81 -13.29 2.03 11.93
CA ALA A 81 -12.81 3.36 12.25
C ALA A 81 -13.13 3.80 13.68
N LEU A 82 -14.34 3.51 14.15
CA LEU A 82 -14.75 3.83 15.53
C LEU A 82 -13.92 3.07 16.55
N ASP A 83 -13.64 1.78 16.29
CA ASP A 83 -12.79 0.94 17.15
C ASP A 83 -11.34 1.46 17.21
N GLU A 84 -10.85 2.08 16.14
CA GLU A 84 -9.51 2.68 16.03
C GLU A 84 -9.42 4.15 16.51
N GLY A 85 -10.55 4.74 16.90
CA GLY A 85 -10.62 6.13 17.36
C GLY A 85 -10.52 7.17 16.24
N LEU A 86 -10.96 6.81 15.02
CA LEU A 86 -11.04 7.68 13.85
C LEU A 86 -12.46 8.25 13.66
N ASP A 87 -12.57 9.40 13.01
CA ASP A 87 -13.85 10.00 12.64
C ASP A 87 -14.54 9.19 11.53
N ALA A 88 -15.71 8.63 11.85
CA ALA A 88 -16.44 7.75 10.94
C ALA A 88 -16.91 8.45 9.65
N ALA A 89 -17.33 9.72 9.73
CA ALA A 89 -17.78 10.47 8.56
C ALA A 89 -16.62 10.72 7.58
N ARG A 90 -15.43 10.98 8.14
CA ARG A 90 -14.21 11.17 7.38
C ARG A 90 -13.74 9.89 6.70
N VAL A 91 -13.71 8.78 7.43
CA VAL A 91 -13.38 7.47 6.86
C VAL A 91 -14.38 7.10 5.77
N HIS A 92 -15.67 7.34 5.98
CA HIS A 92 -16.70 7.11 4.97
C HIS A 92 -16.39 7.87 3.66
N GLN A 93 -16.09 9.18 3.75
CA GLN A 93 -15.74 9.99 2.58
C GLN A 93 -14.50 9.43 1.85
N ILE A 94 -13.44 9.10 2.58
CA ILE A 94 -12.19 8.56 2.02
C ILE A 94 -12.44 7.24 1.28
N PHE A 95 -13.18 6.31 1.89
CA PHE A 95 -13.45 5.01 1.25
C PHE A 95 -14.47 5.11 0.11
N ARG A 96 -15.38 6.10 0.13
CA ARG A 96 -16.25 6.38 -1.01
C ARG A 96 -15.42 6.77 -2.23
N ASP A 97 -14.44 7.65 -2.08
CA ASP A 97 -13.57 8.06 -3.18
C ASP A 97 -12.72 6.91 -3.72
N GLN A 98 -12.23 6.02 -2.84
CA GLN A 98 -11.52 4.82 -3.27
C GLN A 98 -12.41 3.80 -3.99
N ILE A 99 -13.68 3.66 -3.61
CA ILE A 99 -14.67 2.85 -4.34
C ILE A 99 -14.90 3.44 -5.73
N GLU A 100 -15.09 4.75 -5.84
CA GLU A 100 -15.27 5.41 -7.14
C GLU A 100 -14.03 5.27 -8.03
N ALA A 101 -12.83 5.47 -7.50
CA ALA A 101 -11.59 5.27 -8.25
C ALA A 101 -11.44 3.82 -8.76
N ASN A 102 -11.81 2.83 -7.94
CA ASN A 102 -11.81 1.43 -8.36
C ASN A 102 -12.82 1.17 -9.48
N LYS A 103 -14.01 1.78 -9.42
CA LYS A 103 -15.01 1.68 -10.50
C LYS A 103 -14.53 2.37 -11.77
N ASP A 104 -13.76 3.44 -11.69
CA ASP A 104 -13.21 4.11 -12.88
C ASP A 104 -12.23 3.20 -13.64
N VAL A 105 -11.38 2.45 -12.92
CA VAL A 105 -10.54 1.40 -13.54
C VAL A 105 -11.42 0.32 -14.18
N GLN A 106 -12.43 -0.19 -13.47
CA GLN A 106 -13.35 -1.19 -14.02
C GLN A 106 -14.04 -0.71 -15.31
N ARG A 107 -14.54 0.53 -15.33
CA ARG A 107 -15.22 1.13 -16.49
C ARG A 107 -14.27 1.27 -17.67
N ALA A 108 -13.04 1.71 -17.44
CA ALA A 108 -12.02 1.80 -18.47
C ALA A 108 -11.68 0.42 -19.08
N LEU A 109 -11.56 -0.61 -18.24
CA LEU A 109 -11.34 -1.99 -18.70
C LEU A 109 -12.52 -2.54 -19.49
N PHE A 110 -13.76 -2.32 -19.02
CA PHE A 110 -14.98 -2.72 -19.74
C PHE A 110 -15.07 -2.03 -21.11
N ALA A 111 -14.78 -0.74 -21.17
CA ALA A 111 -14.76 0.01 -22.43
C ALA A 111 -13.71 -0.56 -23.39
N TRP A 112 -12.51 -0.86 -22.89
CA TRP A 112 -11.44 -1.50 -23.68
C TRP A 112 -11.84 -2.88 -24.19
N TRP A 113 -12.38 -3.74 -23.34
CA TRP A 113 -12.80 -5.10 -23.71
C TRP A 113 -14.00 -5.12 -24.67
N SER A 114 -14.84 -4.08 -24.64
CA SER A 114 -15.95 -3.94 -25.58
C SER A 114 -15.47 -3.69 -27.02
N VAL A 115 -14.35 -2.96 -27.20
CA VAL A 115 -13.78 -2.68 -28.52
C VAL A 115 -12.67 -3.65 -28.92
N SER A 116 -12.07 -4.35 -27.95
CA SER A 116 -11.06 -5.39 -28.15
C SER A 116 -11.39 -6.64 -27.31
N PRO A 117 -12.37 -7.47 -27.73
CA PRO A 117 -12.82 -8.62 -26.93
C PRO A 117 -11.73 -9.66 -26.66
N GLY A 118 -10.75 -9.78 -27.57
CA GLY A 118 -9.59 -10.67 -27.41
C GLY A 118 -8.65 -10.26 -26.27
N SER A 119 -8.75 -9.03 -25.78
CA SER A 119 -7.95 -8.54 -24.65
C SER A 119 -8.60 -8.81 -23.28
N ALA A 120 -9.84 -9.30 -23.24
CA ALA A 120 -10.51 -9.62 -21.98
C ALA A 120 -9.97 -10.93 -21.39
N PRO A 121 -9.65 -11.01 -20.08
CA PRO A 121 -9.18 -12.24 -19.44
C PRO A 121 -10.12 -13.40 -19.70
N ALA A 122 -9.66 -14.56 -20.16
CA ALA A 122 -10.52 -15.67 -20.59
C ALA A 122 -11.41 -16.22 -19.46
N ILE A 123 -10.93 -16.17 -18.22
CA ILE A 123 -11.61 -16.67 -17.02
C ILE A 123 -11.84 -15.49 -16.08
N GLY A 124 -13.04 -15.44 -15.48
CA GLY A 124 -13.36 -14.51 -14.42
C GLY A 124 -12.90 -15.11 -13.09
N PRO A 125 -11.88 -14.56 -12.41
CA PRO A 125 -11.44 -15.08 -11.13
C PRO A 125 -12.55 -14.98 -10.07
N ASP A 126 -12.52 -15.88 -9.09
CA ASP A 126 -13.42 -15.85 -7.94
C ASP A 126 -13.08 -14.66 -7.04
N LEU A 127 -14.07 -13.79 -6.81
CA LEU A 127 -13.94 -12.64 -5.93
C LEU A 127 -13.63 -13.04 -4.49
N SER A 128 -13.90 -14.28 -4.06
CA SER A 128 -13.49 -14.77 -2.75
C SER A 128 -11.97 -14.66 -2.52
N GLN A 129 -11.16 -14.72 -3.59
CA GLN A 129 -9.71 -14.67 -3.51
C GLN A 129 -9.17 -13.24 -3.35
N VAL A 130 -9.89 -12.24 -3.87
CA VAL A 130 -9.48 -10.82 -3.78
C VAL A 130 -9.98 -10.14 -2.50
N ARG A 131 -11.07 -10.64 -1.90
CA ARG A 131 -11.62 -10.10 -0.65
C ARG A 131 -10.59 -9.98 0.48
N PRO A 132 -9.76 -10.99 0.78
CA PRO A 132 -8.72 -10.86 1.80
C PRO A 132 -7.69 -9.78 1.48
N VAL A 133 -7.40 -9.50 0.21
CA VAL A 133 -6.49 -8.42 -0.18
C VAL A 133 -7.14 -7.08 0.14
N ILE A 134 -8.41 -6.89 -0.27
CA ILE A 134 -9.19 -5.68 -0.01
C ILE A 134 -9.28 -5.45 1.50
N ASP A 135 -9.66 -6.45 2.28
CA ASP A 135 -9.85 -6.33 3.73
C ASP A 135 -8.52 -5.97 4.43
N ARG A 136 -7.41 -6.61 4.05
CA ARG A 136 -6.08 -6.24 4.56
C ARG A 136 -5.71 -4.79 4.24
N GLN A 137 -5.97 -4.32 3.02
CA GLN A 137 -5.68 -2.94 2.67
C GLN A 137 -6.63 -1.95 3.35
N ASN A 138 -7.89 -2.31 3.58
CA ASN A 138 -8.81 -1.47 4.36
C ASN A 138 -8.24 -1.22 5.77
N THR A 139 -7.88 -2.29 6.50
CA THR A 139 -7.26 -2.18 7.83
C THR A 139 -5.96 -1.38 7.76
N ARG A 140 -5.08 -1.67 6.80
CA ARG A 140 -3.81 -0.95 6.67
C ARG A 140 -4.01 0.55 6.42
N ILE A 141 -5.03 0.94 5.67
CA ILE A 141 -5.36 2.34 5.44
C ILE A 141 -5.80 3.00 6.76
N LEU A 142 -6.67 2.36 7.53
CA LEU A 142 -7.14 2.88 8.82
C LEU A 142 -5.99 3.00 9.83
N ASP A 143 -5.15 1.97 9.97
CA ASP A 143 -3.94 1.99 10.79
C ASP A 143 -3.05 3.21 10.43
N GLN A 144 -2.81 3.42 9.13
CA GLN A 144 -1.99 4.55 8.68
C GLN A 144 -2.67 5.90 8.87
N MET A 145 -4.00 5.97 8.79
CA MET A 145 -4.73 7.20 9.15
C MET A 145 -4.50 7.56 10.62
N GLN A 146 -4.52 6.56 11.50
CA GLN A 146 -4.28 6.76 12.93
C GLN A 146 -2.81 7.12 13.23
N GLU A 147 -1.87 6.40 12.62
CA GLU A 147 -0.43 6.68 12.76
C GLU A 147 -0.06 8.08 12.23
N GLN A 148 -0.64 8.50 11.10
CA GLN A 148 -0.28 9.74 10.41
C GLN A 148 -1.26 10.90 10.68
N LYS A 149 -2.13 10.79 11.69
CA LYS A 149 -3.18 11.80 11.98
C LYS A 149 -2.68 13.25 12.04
N ALA A 150 -1.49 13.47 12.61
CA ALA A 150 -0.88 14.80 12.72
C ALA A 150 -0.43 15.34 11.35
N VAL A 151 0.12 14.48 10.49
CA VAL A 151 0.52 14.85 9.13
C VAL A 151 -0.72 15.11 8.28
N LEU A 152 -1.74 14.24 8.36
CA LEU A 152 -2.99 14.35 7.62
C LEU A 152 -3.77 15.64 7.95
N ALA A 153 -3.80 16.04 9.22
CA ALA A 153 -4.45 17.28 9.66
C ALA A 153 -3.60 18.55 9.44
N GLY A 154 -2.30 18.40 9.20
CA GLY A 154 -1.35 19.51 9.11
C GLY A 154 -1.26 20.14 7.73
N THR A 155 -0.65 21.33 7.67
CA THR A 155 -0.37 22.06 6.41
C THR A 155 0.61 21.32 5.50
N GLY A 156 1.42 20.41 6.05
CA GLY A 156 2.34 19.55 5.31
C GLY A 156 1.69 18.36 4.61
N CYS A 157 0.39 18.10 4.80
CA CYS A 157 -0.25 16.93 4.22
C CYS A 157 -0.16 16.90 2.69
N LEU A 158 -0.59 17.97 2.03
CA LEU A 158 -0.66 17.99 0.57
C LEU A 158 0.71 17.77 -0.11
N PRO A 159 1.80 18.47 0.25
CA PRO A 159 3.11 18.19 -0.34
C PRO A 159 3.60 16.77 -0.04
N ALA A 160 3.39 16.25 1.17
CA ALA A 160 3.76 14.87 1.52
C ALA A 160 2.95 13.84 0.71
N LEU A 161 1.66 14.11 0.48
CA LEU A 161 0.77 13.24 -0.28
C LEU A 161 1.15 13.22 -1.77
N LEU A 162 1.51 14.38 -2.33
CA LEU A 162 1.95 14.49 -3.72
C LEU A 162 3.29 13.79 -3.96
N ASP A 163 4.27 13.91 -3.05
CA ASP A 163 5.54 13.20 -3.15
C ASP A 163 5.33 11.68 -3.05
N ALA A 164 4.53 11.22 -2.09
CA ALA A 164 4.15 9.81 -1.95
C ALA A 164 3.39 9.28 -3.18
N ALA A 165 2.39 10.02 -3.69
CA ALA A 165 1.63 9.65 -4.88
C ALA A 165 2.51 9.60 -6.13
N GLY A 166 3.47 10.52 -6.25
CA GLY A 166 4.48 10.52 -7.31
C GLY A 166 5.32 9.25 -7.26
N ALA A 167 5.91 8.93 -6.10
CA ALA A 167 6.75 7.75 -5.93
C ALA A 167 5.99 6.43 -6.21
N VAL A 168 4.81 6.27 -5.61
CA VAL A 168 3.99 5.05 -5.78
C VAL A 168 3.45 4.95 -7.20
N GLY A 169 3.00 6.06 -7.79
CA GLY A 169 2.43 6.11 -9.13
C GLY A 169 3.37 5.57 -10.22
N GLN A 170 4.69 5.74 -10.06
CA GLN A 170 5.68 5.21 -11.02
C GLN A 170 5.78 3.68 -11.02
N THR A 171 5.22 3.01 -10.01
CA THR A 171 5.18 1.54 -9.93
C THR A 171 3.89 0.96 -10.55
N LEU A 172 2.93 1.82 -10.91
CA LEU A 172 1.62 1.43 -11.40
C LEU A 172 1.57 1.45 -12.94
N GLY A 173 0.66 0.64 -13.50
CA GLY A 173 0.30 0.77 -14.91
C GLY A 173 -0.39 2.10 -15.20
N PRO A 174 -0.37 2.62 -16.46
CA PRO A 174 -0.86 3.96 -16.78
C PRO A 174 -2.31 4.24 -16.36
N LEU A 175 -3.20 3.25 -16.51
CA LEU A 175 -4.59 3.37 -16.08
C LEU A 175 -4.69 3.61 -14.56
N HIS A 176 -3.99 2.80 -13.77
CA HIS A 176 -3.98 2.89 -12.32
C HIS A 176 -3.36 4.21 -11.84
N GLN A 177 -2.24 4.60 -12.45
CA GLN A 177 -1.58 5.87 -12.17
C GLN A 177 -2.53 7.06 -12.42
N ALA A 178 -3.26 7.06 -13.53
CA ALA A 178 -4.22 8.11 -13.86
C ALA A 178 -5.41 8.17 -12.88
N THR A 179 -5.83 7.02 -12.34
CA THR A 179 -6.94 6.93 -11.37
C THR A 179 -6.52 7.14 -9.92
N LEU A 180 -5.22 7.03 -9.60
CA LEU A 180 -4.72 7.13 -8.22
C LEU A 180 -5.09 8.47 -7.57
N ALA A 181 -5.03 9.57 -8.32
CA ALA A 181 -5.40 10.89 -7.80
C ALA A 181 -6.84 10.94 -7.24
N ARG A 182 -7.80 10.23 -7.87
CA ARG A 182 -9.17 10.15 -7.37
C ARG A 182 -9.26 9.37 -6.06
N ALA A 183 -8.47 8.31 -5.91
CA ALA A 183 -8.45 7.51 -4.68
C ALA A 183 -7.87 8.28 -3.47
N LEU A 184 -7.05 9.31 -3.72
CA LEU A 184 -6.34 10.07 -2.69
C LEU A 184 -6.97 11.43 -2.36
N VAL A 185 -7.96 11.89 -3.14
CA VAL A 185 -8.45 13.29 -3.15
C VAL A 185 -8.95 13.77 -1.79
N SER A 186 -9.46 12.85 -0.97
CA SER A 186 -9.99 13.15 0.37
C SER A 186 -9.06 12.72 1.50
N LEU A 187 -7.78 12.42 1.30
CA LEU A 187 -6.90 12.01 2.41
C LEU A 187 -6.51 13.17 3.33
N CYS A 188 -6.15 14.33 2.79
CA CYS A 188 -5.72 15.47 3.60
C CYS A 188 -6.87 16.13 4.35
N GLY A 189 -6.75 16.20 5.67
CA GLY A 189 -7.72 16.75 6.61
C GLY A 189 -7.70 15.99 7.95
N PRO A 190 -8.34 16.52 9.01
CA PRO A 190 -8.48 15.83 10.29
C PRO A 190 -9.17 14.48 10.11
N VAL A 191 -8.68 13.46 10.83
CA VAL A 191 -9.22 12.08 10.84
C VAL A 191 -9.55 11.57 12.23
N ALA A 192 -9.30 12.39 13.26
CA ALA A 192 -9.74 12.14 14.62
C ALA A 192 -11.08 12.87 14.86
N PRO A 193 -11.92 12.36 15.77
CA PRO A 193 -13.19 13.00 16.15
C PRO A 193 -13.01 14.37 16.82
#